data_AF-L8JW10-F1
#
_entry.id   AF-L8JW10-F1
#
_cell.length_a   1.000
_cell.length_b   1.000
_cell.length_c   1.000
_cell.angle_alpha   90.00
_cell.angle_beta   90.00
_cell.angle_gamma   90.00
#
_symmetry.space_group_name_H-M   'P 1'
#
loop_
_entity.id
_entity.type
_entity.pdbx_description
1 polymer ?
#
loop_
_entity_poly.entity_id
_entity_poly.type
_entity_poly.pdbx_seq_one_letter_code
_entity_poly.pdbx_strand_id
1 'polypeptide(L)' 'MNKVQLILESPTEREKYKNLESSDDKLSFLSNHFIMDDMTVRLIKRRYLLSEKYREELVQSIEDVIRKIER' A
#
# COMPACT_ATOMS: atom_id res chain seq x y z
N MET A 1 1.45 -3.39 9.75
CA MET A 1 2.48 -2.41 9.34
C MET A 1 3.83 -3.07 9.01
N ASN A 2 4.42 -3.92 9.85
CA ASN A 2 5.73 -4.56 9.56
C ASN A 2 5.88 -5.23 8.18
N LYS A 3 4.84 -5.90 7.66
CA LYS A 3 4.94 -6.56 6.35
C LYS A 3 5.05 -5.57 5.17
N VAL A 4 4.40 -4.40 5.25
CA VAL A 4 4.54 -3.31 4.24
C VAL A 4 5.95 -2.76 4.25
N GLN A 5 6.49 -2.57 5.44
CA GLN A 5 7.84 -2.10 5.64
C GLN A 5 8.86 -3.07 5.04
N LEU A 6 8.70 -4.38 5.28
CA LEU A 6 9.55 -5.43 4.68
C LEU A 6 9.54 -5.46 3.14
N ILE A 7 8.39 -5.20 2.50
CA ILE A 7 8.32 -5.10 1.03
C ILE A 7 9.07 -3.86 0.56
N LEU A 8 8.85 -2.71 1.22
CA LEU A 8 9.44 -1.43 0.83
C LEU A 8 10.93 -1.31 1.20
N GLU A 9 11.45 -2.17 2.06
CA GLU A 9 12.90 -2.30 2.30
C GLU A 9 13.64 -2.77 1.05
N SER A 10 12.99 -3.54 0.16
CA SER A 10 13.54 -3.86 -1.17
C SER A 10 13.56 -2.62 -2.07
N PRO A 11 14.74 -2.18 -2.56
CA PRO A 11 14.83 -1.03 -3.45
C PRO A 11 14.02 -1.22 -4.75
N THR A 12 14.04 -2.44 -5.29
CA THR A 12 13.32 -2.80 -6.51
C THR A 12 11.81 -2.70 -6.34
N GLU A 13 11.27 -3.20 -5.23
CA GLU A 13 9.82 -3.13 -4.98
C GLU A 13 9.37 -1.71 -4.62
N ARG A 14 10.23 -0.93 -3.97
CA ARG A 14 9.99 0.49 -3.69
C ARG A 14 9.94 1.33 -4.96
N GLU A 15 10.88 1.14 -5.88
CA GLU A 15 10.89 1.78 -7.21
C GLU A 15 9.61 1.45 -7.99
N LYS A 16 9.23 0.16 -8.03
CA LYS A 16 7.97 -0.26 -8.67
C LYS A 16 6.76 0.44 -8.06
N TYR A 17 6.68 0.53 -6.73
CA TYR A 17 5.58 1.21 -6.04
C TYR A 17 5.54 2.73 -6.33
N LYS A 18 6.71 3.39 -6.37
CA LYS A 18 6.85 4.83 -6.64
C LYS A 18 6.37 5.22 -8.04
N ASN A 19 6.53 4.33 -9.01
CA ASN A 19 6.13 4.56 -10.41
C ASN A 19 4.62 4.35 -10.66
N LEU A 20 3.84 4.01 -9.63
CA LEU A 20 2.39 3.86 -9.75
C LEU A 20 1.69 5.22 -9.56
N GLU A 21 0.90 5.64 -10.55
CA GLU A 21 0.24 6.95 -10.53
C GLU A 21 -1.12 6.91 -9.80
N SER A 22 -1.85 5.81 -9.89
CA SER A 22 -3.17 5.66 -9.28
C SER A 22 -3.12 5.03 -7.89
N SER A 23 -3.94 5.54 -6.99
CA SER A 23 -4.21 4.95 -5.67
C SER A 23 -4.68 3.49 -5.76
N ASP A 24 -5.44 3.15 -6.81
CA ASP A 24 -5.93 1.78 -7.03
C ASP A 24 -4.80 0.83 -7.46
N ASP A 25 -3.83 1.33 -8.22
CA ASP A 25 -2.67 0.55 -8.63
C ASP A 25 -1.73 0.31 -7.45
N LYS A 26 -1.50 1.35 -6.64
CA LYS A 26 -0.74 1.24 -5.38
C LYS A 26 -1.36 0.21 -4.42
N LEU A 27 -2.68 0.21 -4.29
CA LEU A 27 -3.39 -0.77 -3.47
C LEU A 27 -3.33 -2.18 -4.04
N SER A 28 -3.45 -2.33 -5.36
CA SER A 28 -3.34 -3.62 -6.04
C SER A 28 -1.94 -4.20 -5.92
N PHE A 29 -0.89 -3.39 -6.06
CA PHE A 29 0.49 -3.79 -5.86
C PHE A 29 0.72 -4.42 -4.48
N LEU A 30 0.25 -3.73 -3.43
CA LEU A 30 0.36 -4.21 -2.06
C LEU A 30 -0.45 -5.48 -1.87
N SER A 31 -1.68 -5.51 -2.41
CA SER A 31 -2.55 -6.67 -2.33
C SER A 31 -1.96 -7.92 -2.98
N ASN A 32 -1.18 -7.76 -4.04
CA ASN A 32 -0.51 -8.87 -4.71
C ASN A 32 0.78 -9.33 -4.00
N HIS A 33 1.43 -8.45 -3.23
CA HIS A 33 2.64 -8.79 -2.47
C HIS A 33 2.34 -9.41 -1.11
N PHE A 34 1.17 -9.16 -0.56
CA PHE A 34 0.70 -9.86 0.60
C PHE A 34 -0.12 -11.08 0.19
N ILE A 35 0.17 -12.22 0.80
CA ILE A 35 -0.85 -13.27 0.91
C ILE A 35 -1.89 -12.72 1.92
N MET A 36 -2.83 -11.93 1.41
CA MET A 36 -4.05 -11.56 2.15
C MET A 36 -5.14 -12.53 1.74
N ASP A 37 -5.88 -13.05 2.71
CA ASP A 37 -7.09 -13.80 2.38
C ASP A 37 -8.13 -12.87 1.73
N ASP A 38 -8.98 -13.43 0.88
CA ASP A 38 -10.00 -12.72 0.12
C ASP A 38 -10.94 -11.88 1.00
N MET A 39 -11.20 -12.30 2.24
CA MET A 39 -12.07 -11.59 3.16
C MET A 39 -11.39 -10.31 3.67
N THR A 40 -10.11 -10.39 4.00
CA THR A 40 -9.28 -9.25 4.39
C THR A 40 -9.19 -8.23 3.25
N VAL A 41 -8.98 -8.68 2.02
CA VAL A 41 -9.03 -7.80 0.83
C VAL A 41 -10.40 -7.14 0.72
N ARG A 42 -11.50 -7.89 0.80
CA ARG A 42 -12.86 -7.31 0.74
C ARG A 42 -13.15 -6.32 1.85
N LEU A 43 -12.68 -6.56 3.07
CA LEU A 43 -12.84 -5.64 4.20
C LEU A 43 -12.03 -4.36 3.99
N ILE A 44 -10.81 -4.45 3.47
CA ILE A 44 -9.99 -3.29 3.09
C ILE A 44 -10.67 -2.53 1.95
N LYS A 45 -11.14 -3.22 0.90
CA LYS A 45 -11.90 -2.61 -0.19
C LYS A 45 -13.16 -1.90 0.33
N ARG A 46 -13.93 -2.52 1.21
CA ARG A 46 -15.15 -1.93 1.76
C ARG A 46 -14.85 -0.73 2.67
N ARG A 47 -13.75 -0.74 3.42
CA ARG A 47 -13.38 0.33 4.37
C ARG A 47 -12.64 1.49 3.72
N TYR A 48 -11.80 1.21 2.72
CA TYR A 48 -10.87 2.17 2.13
C TYR A 48 -11.12 2.47 0.64
N LEU A 49 -11.83 1.62 -0.11
CA LEU A 49 -12.17 1.90 -1.52
C LEU A 49 -13.54 2.56 -1.71
N LEU A 50 -14.46 2.50 -0.72
CA LEU A 50 -15.78 3.13 -0.79
C LEU A 50 -15.81 4.58 -0.30
N SER A 51 -14.71 5.07 0.28
CA SER A 51 -14.60 6.43 0.79
C SER A 51 -13.21 6.97 0.47
N GLU A 52 -13.20 7.99 -0.37
CA GLU A 52 -12.00 8.65 -0.91
C GLU A 52 -11.04 9.11 0.19
N LYS A 53 -11.59 9.72 1.25
CA LYS A 53 -10.82 10.15 2.44
C LYS A 53 -9.96 9.04 3.05
N TYR A 54 -10.54 7.86 3.27
CA TYR A 54 -9.78 6.76 3.89
C TYR A 54 -8.74 6.17 2.93
N ARG A 55 -8.99 6.24 1.62
CA ARG A 55 -8.03 5.84 0.60
C ARG A 55 -6.78 6.71 0.65
N GLU A 56 -6.96 8.03 0.72
CA GLU A 56 -5.87 9.00 0.84
C GLU A 56 -5.08 8.82 2.14
N GLU A 57 -5.76 8.64 3.28
CA GLU A 57 -5.10 8.37 4.57
C GLU A 57 -4.22 7.12 4.53
N LEU A 58 -4.70 6.05 3.88
CA LEU A 58 -3.92 4.82 3.72
C LEU A 58 -2.70 5.04 2.84
N VAL A 59 -2.85 5.68 1.68
CA VAL A 59 -1.72 5.99 0.79
C VAL A 59 -0.70 6.87 1.51
N GLN A 60 -1.14 7.93 2.20
CA GLN A 60 -0.27 8.82 2.95
C GLN A 60 0.51 8.08 4.05
N SER A 61 -0.14 7.15 4.76
CA SER A 61 0.53 6.36 5.79
C SER A 61 1.67 5.48 5.23
N ILE A 62 1.55 5.07 3.96
CA ILE A 62 2.55 4.25 3.27
C ILE A 62 3.68 5.12 2.73
N GLU A 63 3.35 6.29 2.17
CA GLU A 63 4.34 7.31 1.78
C GLU A 63 5.20 7.74 2.97
N ASP A 64 4.60 7.88 4.16
CA ASP A 64 5.34 8.20 5.39
C ASP A 64 6.29 7.06 5.83
N VAL A 65 5.94 5.80 5.57
CA VAL A 65 6.84 4.66 5.79
C VAL A 65 8.03 4.73 4.83
N ILE A 66 7.80 5.02 3.54
CA ILE A 66 8.88 5.18 2.55
C ILE A 66 9.85 6.28 2.99
N ARG A 67 9.33 7.46 3.35
CA ARG A 67 10.15 8.59 3.81
C ARG A 67 11.00 8.28 5.04
N LYS A 68 10.52 7.41 5.94
CA LYS A 68 11.28 6.98 7.12
C LYS A 68 12.40 6.00 6.80
N ILE A 69 12.24 5.18 5.76
CA ILE A 69 13.27 4.22 5.32
C ILE A 69 14.38 4.95 4.53
N GLU A 70 14.05 6.06 3.86
CA GLU A 70 14.99 6.85 3.06
C GLU A 70 15.77 7.91 3.86
N ARG A 71 15.51 8.01 5.17
CA ARG A 71 16.29 8.82 6.12
C ARG A 71 17.35 7.97 6.81
#